data_AF-A0A7Y7B424-F1
#
_entry.id   AF-A0A7Y7B424-F1
#
_cell.length_a   1.000
_cell.length_b   1.000
_cell.length_c   1.000
_cell.angle_alpha   90.00
_cell.angle_beta   90.00
_cell.angle_gamma   90.00
#
_symmetry.space_group_name_H-M   'P 1'
#
loop_
_entity.id
_entity.type
_entity.pdbx_description
1 polymer ?
#
loop_
_entity_poly.entity_id
_entity_poly.type
_entity_poly.pdbx_seq_one_letter_code
_entity_poly.pdbx_strand_id
1 'polypeptide(L)'
;MRSTRRLMSTLVLVAALGGGLAACGPGGDKADGSTGGSASPAKPADGGGKGDKGDNADCGGKPPVLPTGHTMIEIKLERDAATGFEAQKAQPTCTPNDWIYHGEGDSQHYKLASGAKIQLAENDAPKHLKPVSKDDFDKHVDGCLRDDHNAVKAPFGCYGNVYEITQNAKGDIQTIEEIWHP
;
A
#
# COMPACT_ATOMS: atom_id res chain seq x y z
N MET A 1 0.34 48.84 -12.76
CA MET A 1 -0.21 48.57 -14.11
C MET A 1 -0.48 47.08 -14.22
N ARG A 2 -1.64 46.73 -14.82
CA ARG A 2 -2.22 45.39 -14.93
C ARG A 2 -1.39 44.48 -15.85
N SER A 3 -1.33 43.18 -15.56
CA SER A 3 -1.60 42.15 -16.59
C SER A 3 -1.82 40.78 -15.97
N THR A 4 -3.11 40.43 -15.83
CA THR A 4 -3.63 39.08 -15.62
C THR A 4 -3.79 38.41 -16.97
N ARG A 5 -3.28 37.18 -17.16
CA ARG A 5 -3.74 36.28 -18.23
C ARG A 5 -3.95 34.88 -17.67
N ARG A 6 -5.22 34.54 -17.48
CA ARG A 6 -5.73 33.17 -17.31
C ARG A 6 -5.99 32.61 -18.71
N LEU A 7 -5.55 31.38 -18.98
CA LEU A 7 -6.02 30.61 -20.13
C LEU A 7 -6.88 29.47 -19.60
N MET A 8 -8.16 29.53 -19.92
CA MET A 8 -9.11 28.44 -19.73
C MET A 8 -9.13 27.61 -21.02
N SER A 9 -8.91 26.30 -20.90
CA SER A 9 -9.14 25.36 -21.99
C SER A 9 -10.30 24.44 -21.59
N THR A 10 -11.43 24.68 -22.22
CA THR A 10 -12.64 23.85 -22.26
C THR A 10 -12.44 22.75 -23.30
N LEU A 11 -12.59 21.48 -22.91
CA LEU A 11 -12.74 20.36 -23.85
C LEU A 11 -14.14 19.76 -23.70
N VAL A 12 -14.75 19.55 -24.86
CA VAL A 12 -16.16 19.29 -25.11
C VAL A 12 -16.47 17.79 -25.00
N LEU A 13 -17.65 17.49 -24.44
CA LEU A 13 -18.28 16.16 -24.38
C LEU A 13 -18.66 15.65 -25.79
N VAL A 14 -18.42 14.36 -26.06
CA VAL A 14 -19.11 13.61 -27.12
C VAL A 14 -19.80 12.40 -26.48
N ALA A 15 -21.12 12.31 -26.73
CA ALA A 15 -21.99 11.21 -26.37
C ALA A 15 -22.14 10.25 -27.56
N ALA A 16 -22.28 8.94 -27.32
CA ALA A 16 -23.07 8.04 -28.17
C ALA A 16 -23.38 6.71 -27.48
N LEU A 17 -24.62 6.28 -27.68
CA LEU A 17 -25.31 5.09 -27.16
C LEU A 17 -25.05 3.84 -28.01
N GLY A 18 -25.32 2.66 -27.42
CA GLY A 18 -25.56 1.39 -28.12
C GLY A 18 -24.72 0.26 -27.49
N GLY A 19 -25.25 -0.82 -26.92
CA GLY A 19 -26.45 -1.57 -27.28
C GLY A 19 -25.98 -2.96 -27.74
N GLY A 20 -26.29 -4.02 -27.00
CA GLY A 20 -25.93 -5.38 -27.41
C GLY A 20 -26.02 -6.42 -26.29
N LEU A 21 -27.21 -6.98 -26.10
CA LEU A 21 -27.45 -8.22 -25.36
C LEU A 21 -26.83 -9.40 -26.14
N ALA A 22 -26.09 -10.26 -25.45
CA ALA A 22 -25.84 -11.63 -25.88
C ALA A 22 -25.92 -12.56 -24.66
N ALA A 23 -27.14 -12.93 -24.30
CA ALA A 23 -27.45 -14.13 -23.55
C ALA A 23 -27.82 -15.22 -24.56
N CYS A 24 -26.98 -16.24 -24.70
CA CYS A 24 -27.21 -17.49 -25.41
C CYS A 24 -26.00 -18.38 -25.08
N GLY A 25 -26.07 -19.57 -24.50
CA GLY A 25 -27.13 -20.49 -24.08
C GLY A 25 -26.40 -21.75 -23.58
N PRO A 26 -27.03 -22.64 -22.79
CA PRO A 26 -26.37 -23.80 -22.21
C PRO A 26 -26.25 -24.92 -23.26
N GLY A 27 -25.02 -25.37 -23.52
CA GLY A 27 -24.76 -26.59 -24.29
C GLY A 27 -24.38 -27.72 -23.34
N GLY A 28 -25.37 -28.52 -22.93
CA GLY A 28 -25.12 -29.84 -22.37
C GLY A 28 -25.13 -30.88 -23.48
N ASP A 29 -24.27 -31.91 -23.39
CA ASP A 29 -24.60 -33.29 -23.74
C ASP A 29 -23.48 -34.27 -23.30
N LYS A 30 -23.81 -34.99 -22.22
CA LYS A 30 -23.71 -36.45 -22.02
C LYS A 30 -22.38 -37.20 -22.24
N ALA A 31 -21.94 -37.88 -21.17
CA ALA A 31 -21.60 -39.29 -21.23
C ALA A 31 -22.13 -40.01 -19.96
N ASP A 32 -22.93 -41.03 -20.21
CA ASP A 32 -23.60 -41.94 -19.28
C ASP A 32 -22.61 -42.99 -18.74
N GLY A 33 -22.73 -43.37 -17.47
CA GLY A 33 -21.86 -44.35 -16.80
C GLY A 33 -22.44 -44.79 -15.46
N SER A 34 -23.21 -45.86 -15.51
CA SER A 34 -24.11 -46.40 -14.48
C SER A 34 -23.41 -47.23 -13.37
N THR A 35 -24.21 -47.57 -12.35
CA THR A 35 -23.99 -48.43 -11.15
C THR A 35 -23.34 -47.73 -9.95
N GLY A 36 -23.88 -47.70 -8.74
CA GLY A 36 -24.98 -48.42 -8.09
C GLY A 36 -24.52 -48.78 -6.68
N GLY A 37 -25.05 -48.13 -5.63
CA GLY A 37 -24.66 -48.42 -4.24
C GLY A 37 -25.46 -47.62 -3.21
N SER A 38 -26.47 -48.25 -2.63
CA SER A 38 -27.30 -47.76 -1.54
C SER A 38 -26.54 -47.61 -0.23
N ALA A 39 -26.64 -46.45 0.44
CA ALA A 39 -26.63 -46.35 1.91
C ALA A 39 -27.09 -44.96 2.39
N SER A 40 -28.26 -44.96 3.06
CA SER A 40 -28.82 -44.09 4.10
C SER A 40 -28.59 -42.55 4.14
N PRO A 41 -29.66 -41.76 4.41
CA PRO A 41 -29.61 -40.30 4.43
C PRO A 41 -28.86 -39.78 5.67
N ALA A 42 -27.75 -39.08 5.45
CA ALA A 42 -27.13 -38.27 6.47
C ALA A 42 -28.00 -37.04 6.75
N LYS A 43 -28.39 -36.91 8.01
CA LYS A 43 -29.09 -35.77 8.63
C LYS A 43 -28.49 -34.43 8.16
N PRO A 44 -29.30 -33.44 7.72
CA PRO A 44 -28.79 -32.10 7.46
C PRO A 44 -28.39 -31.47 8.80
N ALA A 45 -27.09 -31.24 8.98
CA ALA A 45 -26.63 -30.32 9.99
C ALA A 45 -26.88 -28.91 9.45
N ASP A 46 -27.89 -28.25 10.03
CA ASP A 46 -28.02 -26.80 10.03
C ASP A 46 -26.69 -26.21 10.52
N GLY A 47 -26.00 -25.55 9.61
CA GLY A 47 -24.66 -25.03 9.84
C GLY A 47 -24.36 -24.03 8.75
N GLY A 48 -24.96 -22.84 8.88
CA GLY A 48 -24.57 -21.66 8.11
C GLY A 48 -23.10 -21.34 8.37
N GLY A 49 -22.21 -22.02 7.67
CA GLY A 49 -20.81 -21.67 7.57
C GLY A 49 -20.72 -20.41 6.70
N LYS A 50 -20.80 -19.25 7.34
CA LYS A 50 -20.04 -18.09 6.84
C LYS A 50 -18.62 -18.60 6.68
N GLY A 51 -18.11 -18.59 5.45
CA GLY A 51 -16.70 -18.84 5.21
C GLY A 51 -15.91 -17.82 6.01
N ASP A 52 -15.34 -18.27 7.12
CA ASP A 52 -14.25 -17.58 7.79
C ASP A 52 -13.17 -17.36 6.72
N LYS A 53 -12.90 -16.10 6.43
CA LYS A 53 -11.67 -15.71 5.75
C LYS A 53 -10.57 -16.31 6.62
N GLY A 54 -9.73 -17.15 6.03
CA GLY A 54 -8.76 -17.93 6.79
C GLY A 54 -7.79 -17.04 7.57
N ASP A 55 -8.05 -16.90 8.87
CA ASP A 55 -7.18 -16.27 9.86
C ASP A 55 -6.09 -17.25 10.34
N ASN A 56 -5.51 -18.05 9.44
CA ASN A 56 -4.49 -19.05 9.76
C ASN A 56 -3.04 -18.55 9.53
N ALA A 57 -2.83 -17.24 9.41
CA ALA A 57 -1.49 -16.69 9.41
C ALA A 57 -0.96 -16.70 10.86
N ASP A 58 -0.05 -17.64 11.16
CA ASP A 58 0.67 -17.67 12.43
C ASP A 58 1.84 -16.69 12.37
N CYS A 59 1.56 -15.42 12.64
CA CYS A 59 2.60 -14.40 12.75
C CYS A 59 3.41 -14.50 14.06
N GLY A 60 3.44 -15.68 14.71
CA GLY A 60 4.33 -16.01 15.81
C GLY A 60 4.16 -15.17 17.08
N GLY A 61 3.08 -14.39 17.20
CA GLY A 61 2.88 -13.50 18.34
C GLY A 61 1.90 -12.35 18.12
N LYS A 62 2.00 -11.34 18.99
CA LYS A 62 1.19 -10.12 18.93
C LYS A 62 1.75 -9.17 17.86
N PRO A 63 0.89 -8.28 17.28
CA PRO A 63 1.36 -7.24 16.38
C PRO A 63 2.46 -6.38 17.03
N PRO A 64 3.43 -5.88 16.25
CA PRO A 64 4.43 -4.95 16.74
C PRO A 64 3.79 -3.69 17.35
N VAL A 65 4.37 -3.19 18.44
CA VAL A 65 3.92 -1.96 19.09
C VAL A 65 5.00 -0.90 18.90
N LEU A 66 4.60 0.23 18.30
CA LEU A 66 5.50 1.37 18.09
C LEU A 66 5.77 2.12 19.40
N PRO A 67 6.94 2.75 19.56
CA PRO A 67 7.20 3.66 20.67
C PRO A 67 6.20 4.83 20.70
N THR A 68 5.94 5.38 21.89
CA THR A 68 5.04 6.52 22.05
C THR A 68 5.52 7.73 21.24
N GLY A 69 4.62 8.31 20.44
CA GLY A 69 4.92 9.48 19.59
C GLY A 69 5.46 9.12 18.20
N HIS A 70 5.66 7.83 17.93
CA HIS A 70 6.03 7.32 16.62
C HIS A 70 4.78 6.89 15.85
N THR A 71 4.85 6.95 14.52
CA THR A 71 3.77 6.51 13.64
C THR A 71 4.38 5.86 12.42
N MET A 72 3.83 4.73 11.98
CA MET A 72 4.17 4.14 10.70
C MET A 72 3.29 4.75 9.62
N ILE A 73 3.91 5.10 8.50
CA ILE A 73 3.23 5.60 7.32
C ILE A 73 3.68 4.81 6.09
N GLU A 74 2.79 4.65 5.12
CA GLU A 74 3.14 4.19 3.79
C GLU A 74 2.96 5.36 2.83
N ILE A 75 4.05 5.83 2.24
CA ILE A 75 4.00 6.91 1.27
C ILE A 75 3.38 6.35 -0.01
N LYS A 76 2.32 7.02 -0.48
CA LYS A 76 1.58 6.61 -1.69
C LYS A 76 1.87 7.52 -2.88
N LEU A 77 2.32 8.74 -2.61
CA LEU A 77 2.54 9.73 -3.65
C LEU A 77 3.54 10.79 -3.19
N GLU A 78 4.64 10.93 -3.93
CA GLU A 78 5.51 12.09 -3.85
C GLU A 78 4.79 13.30 -4.48
N ARG A 79 4.85 14.45 -3.81
CA ARG A 79 4.51 15.75 -4.38
C ARG A 79 5.80 16.52 -4.53
N ASP A 80 5.76 17.68 -5.19
CA ASP A 80 6.96 18.49 -5.31
C ASP A 80 7.68 18.71 -3.96
N ALA A 81 9.00 18.79 -4.00
CA ALA A 81 9.84 18.88 -2.82
C ALA A 81 9.44 20.01 -1.85
N ALA A 82 8.77 21.05 -2.34
CA ALA A 82 8.30 22.18 -1.55
C ALA A 82 6.97 21.92 -0.83
N THR A 83 6.14 21.04 -1.38
CA THR A 83 4.81 20.74 -0.84
C THR A 83 4.82 19.54 0.09
N GLY A 84 5.62 18.50 -0.15
CA GLY A 84 5.72 17.33 0.74
C GLY A 84 5.28 16.04 0.05
N PHE A 85 4.54 15.17 0.73
CA PHE A 85 4.06 13.91 0.15
C PHE A 85 2.73 13.48 0.76
N GLU A 86 2.02 12.58 0.07
CA GLU A 86 0.80 11.96 0.60
C GLU A 86 1.12 10.55 1.11
N ALA A 87 0.71 10.25 2.32
CA ALA A 87 0.91 8.95 2.94
C ALA A 87 -0.34 8.49 3.68
N GLN A 88 -0.54 7.18 3.75
CA GLN A 88 -1.53 6.58 4.63
C GLN A 88 -0.85 6.18 5.94
N LYS A 89 -1.59 6.20 7.05
CA LYS A 89 -1.10 5.57 8.28
C LYS A 89 -1.02 4.07 8.03
N ALA A 90 0.12 3.48 8.33
CA ALA A 90 0.34 2.06 8.11
C ALA A 90 0.06 1.27 9.40
N GLN A 91 -0.67 0.16 9.25
CA GLN A 91 -1.00 -0.76 10.34
C GLN A 91 -0.30 -2.11 10.11
N PRO A 92 0.10 -2.81 11.19
CA PRO A 92 0.65 -4.15 11.06
C PRO A 92 -0.44 -5.11 10.58
N THR A 93 -0.19 -5.72 9.43
CA THR A 93 -0.99 -6.76 8.80
C THR A 93 -0.26 -8.09 8.92
N CYS A 94 -0.96 -9.12 9.40
CA CYS A 94 -0.40 -10.45 9.52
C CYS A 94 -0.35 -11.13 8.14
N THR A 95 0.83 -11.58 7.73
CA THR A 95 1.03 -12.41 6.52
C THR A 95 1.48 -13.81 6.90
N PRO A 96 1.48 -14.78 5.97
CA PRO A 96 1.97 -16.12 6.26
C PRO A 96 3.42 -16.18 6.78
N ASN A 97 4.24 -15.14 6.55
CA ASN A 97 5.66 -15.12 6.90
C ASN A 97 5.97 -14.24 8.11
N ASP A 98 5.38 -13.05 8.21
CA ASP A 98 5.63 -12.09 9.29
C ASP A 98 4.53 -11.01 9.38
N TRP A 99 4.64 -10.12 10.37
CA TRP A 99 3.94 -8.84 10.41
C TRP A 99 4.60 -7.83 9.48
N ILE A 100 3.83 -7.34 8.50
CA ILE A 100 4.27 -6.24 7.63
C ILE A 100 3.32 -5.06 7.80
N TYR A 101 3.80 -3.85 7.52
CA TYR A 101 2.97 -2.66 7.62
C TYR A 101 2.37 -2.29 6.27
N HIS A 102 1.07 -2.01 6.27
CA HIS A 102 0.35 -1.54 5.10
C HIS A 102 -0.46 -0.29 5.42
N GLY A 103 -0.41 0.68 4.52
CA GLY A 103 -1.21 1.89 4.53
C GLY A 103 -2.69 1.57 4.50
N GLU A 104 -3.42 2.12 5.46
CA GLU A 104 -4.87 1.99 5.57
C GLU A 104 -5.55 3.36 5.63
N GLY A 105 -6.80 3.41 5.16
CA GLY A 105 -7.63 4.61 5.20
C GLY A 105 -7.25 5.67 4.17
N ASP A 106 -7.66 6.91 4.44
CA ASP A 106 -7.42 8.04 3.52
C ASP A 106 -5.97 8.54 3.61
N SER A 107 -5.41 8.92 2.46
CA SER A 107 -4.10 9.57 2.41
C SER A 107 -4.16 10.94 3.08
N GLN A 108 -3.12 11.24 3.86
CA GLN A 108 -2.90 12.53 4.50
C GLN A 108 -1.65 13.18 3.92
N HIS A 109 -1.68 14.51 3.87
CA HIS A 109 -0.56 15.30 3.41
C HIS A 109 0.44 15.52 4.56
N TYR A 110 1.70 15.18 4.32
CA TYR A 110 2.80 15.32 5.27
C TYR A 110 3.88 16.25 4.74
N LYS A 111 4.52 16.96 5.67
CA LYS A 111 5.66 17.83 5.39
C LYS A 111 6.82 17.48 6.29
N LEU A 112 8.01 17.49 5.74
CA LEU A 112 9.24 17.41 6.51
C LEU A 112 9.51 18.76 7.18
N ALA A 113 9.81 18.74 8.47
CA ALA A 113 10.27 19.91 9.20
C ALA A 113 11.60 20.40 8.62
N SER A 114 11.89 21.70 8.76
CA SER A 114 13.22 22.23 8.47
C SER A 114 14.26 21.53 9.34
N GLY A 115 15.22 20.84 8.71
CA GLY A 115 16.25 20.06 9.42
C GLY A 115 15.75 18.72 9.96
N ALA A 116 14.68 18.16 9.38
CA ALA A 116 14.26 16.79 9.67
C ALA A 116 15.44 15.81 9.50
N LYS A 117 15.50 14.81 10.38
CA LYS A 117 16.43 13.69 10.24
C LYS A 117 15.80 12.66 9.32
N ILE A 118 16.48 12.36 8.22
CA ILE A 118 15.97 11.47 7.19
C ILE A 118 16.97 10.34 7.05
N GLN A 119 16.53 9.09 7.20
CA GLN A 119 17.38 7.93 7.08
C GLN A 119 16.73 6.87 6.21
N LEU A 120 17.53 6.28 5.33
CA LEU A 120 17.11 5.20 4.43
C LEU A 120 17.84 3.92 4.77
N ALA A 121 17.19 2.79 4.54
CA ALA A 121 17.75 1.48 4.80
C ALA A 121 18.65 1.03 3.64
N GLU A 122 19.75 0.35 3.96
CA GLU A 122 20.69 -0.17 2.95
C GLU A 122 20.21 -1.51 2.39
N ASN A 123 20.42 -1.78 1.09
CA ASN A 123 20.13 -3.06 0.43
C ASN A 123 20.88 -4.24 1.06
N ASP A 124 22.18 -4.06 1.30
CA ASP A 124 23.05 -5.13 1.79
C ASP A 124 22.95 -5.33 3.32
N ALA A 125 22.30 -4.40 4.01
CA ALA A 125 22.04 -4.45 5.44
C ALA A 125 20.77 -3.64 5.77
N PRO A 126 19.56 -4.20 5.55
CA PRO A 126 18.30 -3.44 5.67
C PRO A 126 18.00 -2.90 7.08
N LYS A 127 18.72 -3.37 8.10
CA LYS A 127 18.66 -2.84 9.46
C LYS A 127 19.63 -1.68 9.72
N HIS A 128 20.47 -1.35 8.75
CA HIS A 128 21.40 -0.23 8.82
C HIS A 128 20.77 0.99 8.16
N LEU A 129 20.55 2.02 8.96
CA LEU A 129 19.95 3.28 8.52
C LEU A 129 21.04 4.32 8.24
N LYS A 130 21.06 4.85 7.02
CA LYS A 130 22.01 5.89 6.62
C LYS A 130 21.32 7.24 6.46
N PRO A 131 21.87 8.32 7.07
CA PRO A 131 21.35 9.66 6.88
C PRO A 131 21.43 10.11 5.42
N VAL A 132 20.38 10.77 4.94
CA VAL A 132 20.33 11.34 3.58
C VAL A 132 19.81 12.77 3.58
N SER A 133 20.05 13.49 2.48
CA SER A 133 19.44 14.79 2.24
C SER A 133 17.96 14.64 1.88
N LYS A 134 17.18 15.73 2.01
CA LYS A 134 15.79 15.76 1.55
C LYS A 134 15.71 15.43 0.06
N ASP A 135 16.56 16.05 -0.75
CA ASP A 135 16.56 15.87 -2.20
C ASP A 135 16.89 14.42 -2.62
N ASP A 136 17.67 13.69 -1.84
CA ASP A 136 17.95 12.28 -2.10
C ASP A 136 16.80 11.39 -1.65
N PHE A 137 16.15 11.72 -0.54
CA PHE A 137 14.93 11.05 -0.09
C PHE A 137 13.78 11.20 -1.07
N ASP A 138 13.51 12.41 -1.57
CA ASP A 138 12.44 12.65 -2.55
C ASP A 138 12.67 11.80 -3.82
N LYS A 139 13.93 11.75 -4.32
CA LYS A 139 14.30 10.91 -5.46
C LYS A 139 14.16 9.42 -5.17
N HIS A 140 14.53 9.00 -3.96
CA HIS A 140 14.39 7.61 -3.52
C HIS A 140 12.91 7.19 -3.52
N VAL A 141 12.05 7.98 -2.89
CA VAL A 141 10.61 7.75 -2.84
C VAL A 141 10.00 7.74 -4.25
N ASP A 142 10.32 8.71 -5.11
CA ASP A 142 9.83 8.72 -6.50
C ASP A 142 10.28 7.46 -7.25
N GLY A 143 11.55 7.07 -7.12
CA GLY A 143 12.09 5.87 -7.73
C GLY A 143 11.35 4.60 -7.27
N CYS A 144 11.14 4.46 -5.97
CA CYS A 144 10.45 3.31 -5.39
C CYS A 144 8.95 3.27 -5.72
N LEU A 145 8.26 4.40 -5.77
CA LEU A 145 6.85 4.46 -6.18
C LEU A 145 6.64 4.11 -7.66
N ARG A 146 7.68 4.29 -8.48
CA ARG A 146 7.65 4.00 -9.92
C ARG A 146 8.22 2.64 -10.28
N ASP A 147 8.63 1.84 -9.29
CA ASP A 147 9.38 0.60 -9.45
C ASP A 147 10.66 0.76 -10.30
N ASP A 148 11.22 1.97 -10.37
CA ASP A 148 12.43 2.28 -11.13
C ASP A 148 13.67 2.09 -10.25
N HIS A 149 14.14 0.85 -10.20
CA HIS A 149 15.29 0.44 -9.39
C HIS A 149 16.61 1.10 -9.83
N ASN A 150 16.66 1.72 -11.03
CA ASN A 150 17.83 2.49 -11.46
C ASN A 150 17.83 3.92 -10.89
N ALA A 151 16.65 4.46 -10.54
CA ALA A 151 16.51 5.76 -9.91
C ALA A 151 16.92 5.72 -8.43
N VAL A 152 16.75 4.56 -7.80
CA VAL A 152 17.13 4.28 -6.41
C VAL A 152 18.63 4.01 -6.36
N LYS A 153 19.39 4.96 -5.82
CA LYS A 153 20.84 4.88 -5.83
C LYS A 153 21.36 3.94 -4.75
N ALA A 154 22.30 3.08 -5.12
CA ALA A 154 23.08 2.33 -4.14
C ALA A 154 23.68 3.28 -3.08
N PRO A 155 23.69 2.89 -1.79
CA PRO A 155 23.42 1.55 -1.29
C PRO A 155 21.96 1.28 -0.89
N PHE A 156 21.00 2.15 -1.22
CA PHE A 156 19.63 2.07 -0.70
C PHE A 156 18.71 1.11 -1.48
N GLY A 157 17.65 0.64 -0.83
CA GLY A 157 16.66 -0.29 -1.37
C GLY A 157 15.22 0.21 -1.25
N CYS A 158 14.30 -0.40 -2.00
CA CYS A 158 12.86 -0.10 -1.86
C CYS A 158 12.19 -1.10 -0.93
N TYR A 159 11.70 -0.62 0.22
CA TYR A 159 11.09 -1.46 1.25
C TYR A 159 9.61 -1.13 1.45
N GLY A 160 8.86 -1.18 0.36
CA GLY A 160 7.41 -0.98 0.36
C GLY A 160 6.97 0.46 0.62
N ASN A 161 7.88 1.44 0.53
CA ASN A 161 7.61 2.85 0.86
C ASN A 161 7.03 3.04 2.27
N VAL A 162 7.42 2.17 3.20
CA VAL A 162 6.99 2.22 4.59
C VAL A 162 8.06 2.92 5.43
N TYR A 163 7.63 3.90 6.23
CA TYR A 163 8.50 4.70 7.06
C TYR A 163 7.96 4.85 8.47
N GLU A 164 8.85 4.83 9.45
CA GLU A 164 8.57 5.26 10.81
C GLU A 164 8.85 6.76 10.92
N ILE A 165 7.89 7.51 11.45
CA ILE A 165 7.99 8.96 11.60
C ILE A 165 7.76 9.40 13.04
N THR A 166 8.37 10.53 13.40
CA THR A 166 7.93 11.37 14.52
C THR A 166 7.59 12.76 14.02
N GLN A 167 6.66 13.43 14.69
CA GLN A 167 6.20 14.77 14.32
C GLN A 167 6.56 15.78 15.42
N ASN A 168 6.88 17.01 15.02
CA ASN A 168 7.06 18.12 15.95
C ASN A 168 5.69 18.70 16.40
N ALA A 169 5.71 19.71 17.27
CA ALA A 169 4.51 20.35 17.79
C ALA A 169 3.60 21.02 16.72
N LYS A 170 4.10 21.25 15.50
CA LYS A 170 3.34 21.78 14.35
C LYS A 170 2.71 20.68 13.49
N GLY A 171 3.03 19.41 13.75
CA GLY A 171 2.65 18.29 12.92
C GLY A 171 3.60 18.04 11.73
N ASP A 172 4.69 18.79 11.59
CA ASP A 172 5.70 18.49 10.57
C ASP A 172 6.58 17.33 11.05
N ILE A 173 6.96 16.45 10.13
CA ILE A 173 7.80 15.29 10.40
C ILE A 173 9.21 15.74 10.81
N GLN A 174 9.64 15.38 12.02
CA GLN A 174 10.96 15.68 12.55
C GLN A 174 11.97 14.56 12.29
N THR A 175 11.52 13.31 12.31
CA THR A 175 12.33 12.15 11.92
C THR A 175 11.53 11.29 10.95
N ILE A 176 12.21 10.74 9.95
CA ILE A 176 11.66 9.75 9.02
C ILE A 176 12.72 8.69 8.73
N GLU A 177 12.37 7.44 8.97
CA GLU A 177 13.27 6.30 8.84
C GLU A 177 12.57 5.23 8.01
N GLU A 178 13.20 4.78 6.92
CA GLU A 178 12.67 3.67 6.12
C GLU A 178 12.77 2.38 6.92
N ILE A 179 11.67 1.62 6.99
CA ILE A 179 11.66 0.36 7.73
C ILE A 179 11.66 -0.80 6.76
N TRP A 180 12.61 -1.71 6.97
CA TRP A 180 12.60 -3.01 6.34
C TRP A 180 11.81 -4.02 7.17
N HIS A 181 10.90 -4.73 6.52
CA HIS A 181 10.22 -5.90 7.06
C HIS A 181 10.68 -7.15 6.28
N PRO A 182 11.01 -8.28 6.96
CA PRO A 182 11.37 -9.54 6.31
C PRO A 182 10.24 -10.19 5.51
#